data_AF-A0A1Q8SW86-F1
#
_entry.id   AF-A0A1Q8SW86-F1
#
_cell.length_a   1.000
_cell.length_b   1.000
_cell.length_c   1.000
_cell.angle_alpha   90.00
_cell.angle_beta   90.00
_cell.angle_gamma   90.00
#
_symmetry.space_group_name_H-M   'P 1'
#
loop_
_entity.id
_entity.type
_entity.pdbx_description
1 polymer ?
#
loop_
_entity_poly.entity_id
_entity_poly.type
_entity_poly.pdbx_seq_one_letter_code
_entity_poly.pdbx_strand_id
1 'polypeptide(L)'
;MDYNLAITREALTAVGVLNDTASKSDSDTRSRPVAGEVSDTDTNEDCNDCEPRKRGSTFVAGRRFETGDGRWPEYQLKIANMGGGPTFAIVGPNRIEEWRFSGVDFDGFWSASCTLVEAKYGYRQFLEQDLDGGWGPREIVNSRGQRLDFMSKTFDKFTSQADRQHKTIESNMPPASLIWYFSDEVVRNYVRRAFELRGVPAPCIHEPF
;
A
#
# COMPACT_ATOMS: atom_id res chain seq x y z
N MET A 1 23.69 -3.61 20.11
CA MET A 1 22.39 -3.99 20.70
C MET A 1 21.58 -4.52 19.54
N ASP A 2 21.83 -5.78 19.19
CA ASP A 2 21.23 -6.41 18.02
C ASP A 2 19.86 -6.95 18.41
N TYR A 3 18.80 -6.25 17.99
CA TYR A 3 17.44 -6.75 18.12
C TYR A 3 17.11 -7.64 16.91
N ASN A 4 17.69 -8.83 16.87
CA ASN A 4 17.15 -9.91 16.05
C ASN A 4 16.03 -10.57 16.84
N LEU A 5 14.79 -10.10 16.61
CA LEU A 5 13.60 -10.73 17.14
C LEU A 5 13.39 -12.04 16.36
N ALA A 6 13.85 -13.15 16.94
CA ALA A 6 13.59 -14.47 16.40
C ALA A 6 12.08 -14.77 16.54
N ILE A 7 11.33 -14.60 15.46
CA ILE A 7 9.91 -14.96 15.41
C ILE A 7 9.83 -16.49 15.56
N THR A 8 9.15 -16.95 16.61
CA THR A 8 9.02 -18.38 16.90
C THR A 8 8.05 -19.03 15.91
N ARG A 9 8.29 -20.31 15.64
CA ARG A 9 7.49 -21.10 14.69
C ARG A 9 6.00 -21.14 15.07
N GLU A 10 5.71 -21.12 16.37
CA GLU A 10 4.35 -21.06 16.94
C GLU A 10 3.61 -19.78 16.53
N ALA A 11 4.31 -18.64 16.48
CA ALA A 11 3.72 -17.37 16.05
C ALA A 11 3.37 -17.37 14.55
N LEU A 12 4.12 -18.10 13.74
CA LEU A 12 3.86 -18.23 12.29
C LEU A 12 2.68 -19.16 11.98
N THR A 13 2.47 -20.22 12.78
CA THR A 13 1.31 -21.13 12.63
C THR A 13 0.00 -20.44 13.03
N ALA A 14 0.01 -19.63 14.09
CA ALA A 14 -1.19 -18.92 14.57
C ALA A 14 -1.73 -17.87 13.58
N VAL A 15 -0.88 -17.35 12.69
CA VAL A 15 -1.25 -16.35 11.67
C VAL A 15 -1.41 -16.98 10.28
N GLY A 16 -1.39 -18.32 10.18
CA GLY A 16 -1.64 -19.06 8.93
C GLY A 16 -0.50 -18.97 7.91
N VAL A 17 0.71 -18.59 8.33
CA VAL A 17 1.90 -18.48 7.46
C VAL A 17 2.55 -19.85 7.22
N LEU A 18 2.35 -20.80 8.13
CA LEU A 18 2.82 -22.18 7.99
C LEU A 18 1.67 -23.15 8.25
N ASN A 19 1.43 -24.08 7.33
CA ASN A 19 0.53 -25.22 7.54
C ASN A 19 1.33 -26.42 8.10
N ASP A 20 0.82 -27.02 9.18
CA ASP A 20 1.38 -28.21 9.80
C ASP A 20 1.26 -29.42 8.88
N THR A 21 2.40 -29.93 8.39
CA THR A 21 2.48 -31.26 7.78
C THR A 21 3.30 -32.17 8.70
N ALA A 22 2.61 -32.75 9.68
CA ALA A 22 3.12 -33.90 10.41
C ALA A 22 2.68 -35.18 9.68
N SER A 23 3.59 -35.79 8.93
CA SER A 23 3.39 -37.13 8.37
C SER A 23 3.58 -38.19 9.48
N LYS A 24 2.52 -38.98 9.71
CA LYS A 24 2.65 -40.30 10.33
C LYS A 24 2.13 -41.34 9.35
N SER A 25 2.99 -42.30 9.05
CA SER A 25 2.69 -43.51 8.28
C SER A 25 1.79 -44.43 9.10
N ASP A 26 0.73 -44.94 8.49
CA ASP A 26 0.31 -46.34 8.66
C ASP A 26 -0.47 -46.80 7.43
N SER A 27 -0.18 -48.02 7.02
CA SER A 27 -0.66 -48.70 5.83
C SER A 27 -2.08 -49.23 6.00
N ASP A 28 -2.95 -49.05 5.01
CA ASP A 28 -3.79 -50.16 4.53
C ASP A 28 -4.34 -49.94 3.12
N THR A 29 -4.62 -51.06 2.47
CA THR A 29 -4.67 -51.29 1.03
C THR A 29 -6.06 -50.99 0.44
N ARG A 30 -6.16 -50.09 -0.56
CA ARG A 30 -7.25 -50.13 -1.56
C ARG A 30 -6.90 -49.39 -2.86
N SER A 31 -6.76 -50.19 -3.92
CA SER A 31 -6.94 -49.90 -5.36
C SER A 31 -6.51 -48.53 -5.90
N ARG A 32 -5.36 -48.50 -6.61
CA ARG A 32 -4.90 -47.38 -7.45
C ARG A 32 -5.89 -47.11 -8.59
N PRO A 33 -6.38 -45.87 -8.79
CA PRO A 33 -6.78 -45.44 -10.11
C PRO A 33 -5.53 -45.22 -10.97
N VAL A 34 -5.63 -45.59 -12.24
CA VAL A 34 -4.66 -45.30 -13.28
C VAL A 34 -4.45 -43.79 -13.36
N ALA A 35 -3.18 -43.37 -13.43
CA ALA A 35 -2.78 -41.98 -13.59
C ALA A 35 -3.43 -41.40 -14.87
N GLY A 36 -4.39 -40.50 -14.69
CA GLY A 36 -4.58 -39.43 -15.66
C GLY A 36 -3.39 -38.50 -15.53
N GLU A 37 -2.85 -38.03 -16.66
CA GLU A 37 -1.86 -36.95 -16.70
C GLU A 37 -2.37 -35.80 -15.83
N VAL A 38 -1.74 -35.63 -14.66
CA VAL A 38 -1.81 -34.37 -13.95
C VAL A 38 -0.84 -33.48 -14.70
N SER A 39 -1.36 -32.59 -15.53
CA SER A 39 -0.55 -31.48 -16.03
C SER A 39 -0.06 -30.73 -14.79
N ASP A 40 1.25 -30.74 -14.57
CA ASP A 40 1.95 -29.88 -13.61
C ASP A 40 1.82 -28.40 -14.05
N THR A 41 0.60 -27.87 -14.02
CA THR A 41 0.27 -26.47 -14.29
C THR A 41 -0.78 -25.93 -13.31
N ASP A 42 -0.88 -26.50 -12.10
CA ASP A 42 -1.43 -25.74 -10.97
C ASP A 42 -0.28 -24.91 -10.38
N THR A 43 0.22 -23.95 -11.16
CA THR A 43 0.82 -22.78 -10.53
C THR A 43 -0.29 -22.10 -9.75
N ASN A 44 0.02 -21.57 -8.58
CA ASN A 44 -0.85 -20.84 -7.66
C ASN A 44 -1.44 -19.53 -8.26
N GLU A 45 -1.66 -19.47 -9.58
CA GLU A 45 -2.12 -18.32 -10.36
C GLU A 45 -3.60 -18.02 -10.10
N ASP A 46 -4.41 -19.04 -9.82
CA ASP A 46 -5.84 -18.89 -9.49
C ASP A 46 -6.08 -18.27 -8.10
N CYS A 47 -5.12 -18.39 -7.17
CA CYS A 47 -5.26 -17.87 -5.80
C CYS A 47 -5.10 -16.34 -5.68
N ASN A 48 -4.60 -15.66 -6.72
CA ASN A 48 -4.35 -14.20 -6.71
C ASN A 48 -5.04 -13.49 -7.87
N ASP A 49 -6.18 -14.01 -8.30
CA ASP A 49 -6.96 -13.45 -9.38
C ASP A 49 -7.89 -12.33 -8.89
N CYS A 50 -7.61 -11.09 -9.30
CA CYS A 50 -8.38 -9.91 -8.89
C CYS A 50 -8.55 -8.90 -10.04
N GLU A 51 -9.61 -8.10 -9.96
CA GLU A 51 -9.94 -7.14 -11.02
C GLU A 51 -8.83 -6.12 -11.32
N PRO A 52 -8.10 -5.58 -10.32
CA PRO A 52 -6.95 -4.74 -10.62
C PRO A 52 -5.91 -5.45 -11.45
N ARG A 53 -5.61 -6.74 -11.22
CA ARG A 53 -4.66 -7.51 -12.03
C ARG A 53 -5.17 -7.70 -13.46
N LYS A 54 -6.45 -8.06 -13.62
CA LYS A 54 -7.06 -8.37 -14.93
C LYS A 54 -7.24 -7.17 -15.84
N ARG A 55 -7.62 -6.02 -15.27
CA ARG A 55 -8.10 -4.84 -16.02
C ARG A 55 -7.33 -3.57 -15.72
N GLY A 56 -6.48 -3.59 -14.71
CA GLY A 56 -5.55 -2.51 -14.46
C GLY A 56 -4.33 -2.63 -15.38
N SER A 57 -3.56 -1.56 -15.42
CA SER A 57 -2.35 -1.51 -16.23
C SER A 57 -1.38 -0.48 -15.66
N THR A 58 -0.09 -0.75 -15.82
CA THR A 58 0.94 0.26 -15.62
C THR A 58 0.77 1.39 -16.64
N PHE A 59 0.98 2.63 -16.20
CA PHE A 59 1.08 3.80 -17.07
C PHE A 59 2.19 4.73 -16.60
N VAL A 60 2.64 5.62 -17.48
CA VAL A 60 3.68 6.61 -17.16
C VAL A 60 3.04 7.92 -16.72
N ALA A 61 3.21 8.27 -15.45
CA ALA A 61 2.75 9.52 -14.87
C ALA A 61 3.80 10.63 -15.02
N GLY A 62 3.37 11.81 -15.45
CA GLY A 62 4.18 13.02 -15.41
C GLY A 62 4.08 13.69 -14.04
N ARG A 63 5.18 13.78 -13.31
CA ARG A 63 5.22 14.29 -11.93
C ARG A 63 6.38 15.26 -11.74
N ARG A 64 6.21 16.26 -10.87
CA ARG A 64 7.26 17.22 -10.57
C ARG A 64 8.14 16.71 -9.43
N PHE A 65 9.24 16.04 -9.78
CA PHE A 65 10.13 15.41 -8.81
C PHE A 65 10.77 16.43 -7.87
N GLU A 66 10.97 17.68 -8.30
CA GLU A 66 11.62 18.73 -7.50
C GLU A 66 10.74 19.32 -6.37
N THR A 67 9.60 18.69 -6.06
CA THR A 67 8.74 19.08 -4.94
C THR A 67 9.24 18.48 -3.62
N GLY A 68 9.14 19.25 -2.53
CA GLY A 68 9.72 18.85 -1.24
C GLY A 68 11.25 18.84 -1.30
N ASP A 69 11.87 17.78 -0.79
CA ASP A 69 13.32 17.54 -0.86
C ASP A 69 13.74 16.72 -2.10
N GLY A 70 12.77 16.38 -2.96
CA GLY A 70 12.99 15.61 -4.18
C GLY A 70 13.04 14.10 -4.03
N ARG A 71 12.93 13.55 -2.82
CA ARG A 71 13.13 12.11 -2.55
C ARG A 71 11.85 11.26 -2.56
N TRP A 72 10.71 11.89 -2.82
CA TRP A 72 9.42 11.20 -2.83
C TRP A 72 9.28 10.14 -3.94
N PRO A 73 9.88 10.28 -5.15
CA PRO A 73 9.80 9.23 -6.17
C PRO A 73 10.48 7.94 -5.73
N GLU A 74 11.61 8.02 -5.03
CA GLU A 74 12.32 6.86 -4.47
C GLU A 74 11.50 6.18 -3.38
N TYR A 75 10.84 6.95 -2.51
CA TYR A 75 9.92 6.39 -1.52
C TYR A 75 8.75 5.66 -2.18
N GLN A 76 8.13 6.28 -3.19
CA GLN A 76 7.06 5.65 -3.96
C GLN A 76 7.52 4.33 -4.58
N LEU A 77 8.68 4.31 -5.26
CA LEU A 77 9.20 3.09 -5.86
C LEU A 77 9.55 2.03 -4.82
N LYS A 78 10.04 2.41 -3.64
CA LYS A 78 10.23 1.47 -2.52
C LYS A 78 8.90 0.77 -2.21
N ILE A 79 7.84 1.53 -1.94
CA ILE A 79 6.54 0.97 -1.57
C ILE A 79 5.94 0.16 -2.72
N ALA A 80 5.91 0.72 -3.94
CA ALA A 80 5.31 0.07 -5.11
C ALA A 80 5.93 -1.30 -5.41
N ASN A 81 7.24 -1.46 -5.18
CA ASN A 81 7.98 -2.68 -5.50
C ASN A 81 8.08 -3.71 -4.37
N MET A 82 7.51 -3.45 -3.17
CA MET A 82 7.60 -4.39 -2.04
C MET A 82 6.75 -5.65 -2.20
N GLY A 83 5.67 -5.63 -2.99
CA GLY A 83 4.64 -6.68 -2.99
C GLY A 83 4.63 -7.64 -4.18
N GLY A 84 5.80 -7.98 -4.74
CA GLY A 84 5.93 -9.08 -5.70
C GLY A 84 5.54 -8.76 -7.15
N GLY A 85 5.51 -7.48 -7.52
CA GLY A 85 5.35 -7.03 -8.90
C GLY A 85 3.92 -6.56 -9.25
N PRO A 86 3.72 -5.89 -10.40
CA PRO A 86 4.74 -5.57 -11.41
C PRO A 86 5.83 -4.64 -10.87
N THR A 87 6.99 -4.63 -11.52
CA THR A 87 8.07 -3.70 -11.14
C THR A 87 7.78 -2.31 -11.71
N PHE A 88 7.87 -1.30 -10.87
CA PHE A 88 7.70 0.11 -11.22
C PHE A 88 9.05 0.81 -11.25
N ALA A 89 9.25 1.72 -12.21
CA ALA A 89 10.48 2.47 -12.37
C ALA A 89 10.26 3.96 -12.69
N ILE A 90 11.32 4.75 -12.50
CA ILE A 90 11.48 6.04 -13.16
C ILE A 90 11.91 5.76 -14.60
N VAL A 91 11.08 6.18 -15.56
CA VAL A 91 11.27 5.89 -16.99
C VAL A 91 11.72 7.12 -17.79
N GLY A 92 12.02 8.21 -17.08
CA GLY A 92 12.57 9.42 -17.66
C GLY A 92 12.51 10.61 -16.71
N PRO A 93 12.98 11.78 -17.14
CA PRO A 93 12.91 12.99 -16.33
C PRO A 93 11.46 13.28 -15.96
N ASN A 94 11.17 13.40 -14.65
CA ASN A 94 9.82 13.71 -14.17
C ASN A 94 8.75 12.71 -14.63
N ARG A 95 9.15 11.45 -14.89
CA ARG A 95 8.28 10.36 -15.34
C ARG A 95 8.49 9.11 -14.49
N ILE A 96 7.41 8.68 -13.84
CA ILE A 96 7.37 7.50 -12.98
C ILE A 96 6.24 6.59 -13.44
N GLU A 97 6.44 5.28 -13.33
CA GLU A 97 5.38 4.31 -13.55
C GLU A 97 4.45 4.20 -12.34
N GLU A 98 3.16 4.13 -12.63
CA GLU A 98 2.08 4.01 -11.65
C GLU A 98 1.05 3.00 -12.14
N TRP A 99 0.14 2.56 -11.28
CA TRP A 99 -0.93 1.64 -11.64
C TRP A 99 -2.24 2.39 -11.85
N ARG A 100 -2.93 2.12 -12.95
CA ARG A 100 -4.29 2.62 -13.19
C ARG A 100 -5.26 1.46 -13.20
N PHE A 101 -6.34 1.60 -12.44
CA PHE A 101 -7.45 0.65 -12.43
C PHE A 101 -8.78 1.41 -12.43
N SER A 102 -9.67 1.05 -13.36
CA SER A 102 -11.01 1.66 -13.51
C SER A 102 -11.00 3.21 -13.51
N GLY A 103 -9.98 3.80 -14.15
CA GLY A 103 -9.85 5.26 -14.25
C GLY A 103 -9.39 5.96 -12.97
N VAL A 104 -8.86 5.21 -12.00
CA VAL A 104 -8.25 5.71 -10.77
C VAL A 104 -6.79 5.28 -10.71
N ASP A 105 -5.95 6.19 -10.24
CA ASP A 105 -4.50 6.03 -10.19
C ASP A 105 -4.07 5.64 -8.79
N PHE A 106 -3.03 4.82 -8.74
CA PHE A 106 -2.40 4.28 -7.54
C PHE A 106 -0.89 4.30 -7.77
N ASP A 107 -0.15 4.61 -6.71
CA ASP A 107 1.31 4.70 -6.77
C ASP A 107 1.97 3.33 -7.06
N GLY A 108 1.28 2.22 -6.74
CA GLY A 108 1.70 0.87 -7.10
C GLY A 108 0.59 -0.18 -6.98
N PHE A 109 0.92 -1.40 -7.41
CA PHE A 109 0.07 -2.59 -7.30
C PHE A 109 0.91 -3.79 -6.90
N TRP A 110 0.46 -4.52 -5.88
CA TRP A 110 1.09 -5.72 -5.34
C TRP A 110 0.29 -6.93 -5.78
N SER A 111 0.73 -7.52 -6.89
CA SER A 111 0.05 -8.65 -7.50
C SER A 111 -0.07 -9.84 -6.54
N ALA A 112 0.94 -10.11 -5.72
CA ALA A 112 0.97 -11.27 -4.81
C ALA A 112 -0.12 -11.26 -3.72
N SER A 113 -0.73 -10.10 -3.45
CA SER A 113 -1.79 -9.93 -2.44
C SER A 113 -3.00 -9.18 -2.96
N CYS A 114 -3.05 -8.88 -4.26
CA CYS A 114 -4.08 -8.03 -4.86
C CYS A 114 -4.27 -6.70 -4.11
N THR A 115 -3.16 -6.05 -3.73
CA THR A 115 -3.17 -4.80 -2.96
C THR A 115 -2.76 -3.63 -3.83
N LEU A 116 -3.61 -2.61 -3.92
CA LEU A 116 -3.25 -1.31 -4.47
C LEU A 116 -2.64 -0.45 -3.37
N VAL A 117 -1.58 0.29 -3.69
CA VAL A 117 -0.85 1.07 -2.70
C VAL A 117 -0.73 2.54 -3.10
N GLU A 118 -0.80 3.40 -2.09
CA GLU A 118 -0.49 4.83 -2.17
C GLU A 118 0.71 5.11 -1.26
N ALA A 119 1.62 5.99 -1.67
CA ALA A 119 2.83 6.35 -0.93
C ALA A 119 2.93 7.87 -0.74
N LYS A 120 2.95 8.32 0.52
CA LYS A 120 3.11 9.73 0.89
C LYS A 120 4.42 9.96 1.64
N TYR A 121 5.33 10.69 1.00
CA TYR A 121 6.62 11.06 1.59
C TYR A 121 6.62 12.49 2.17
N GLY A 122 7.23 12.67 3.33
CA GLY A 122 7.50 13.97 3.94
C GLY A 122 6.30 14.55 4.70
N TYR A 123 5.92 15.79 4.40
CA TYR A 123 4.85 16.59 5.03
C TYR A 123 5.00 16.96 6.51
N ARG A 124 5.93 16.33 7.24
CA ARG A 124 6.15 16.55 8.67
C ARG A 124 6.34 18.02 9.06
N GLN A 125 7.06 18.76 8.22
CA GLN A 125 7.37 20.18 8.41
C GLN A 125 6.12 21.07 8.45
N PHE A 126 5.00 20.59 7.90
CA PHE A 126 3.75 21.32 7.87
C PHE A 126 2.78 20.92 8.98
N LEU A 127 3.23 20.10 9.92
CA LEU A 127 2.52 19.83 11.17
C LEU A 127 3.28 20.47 12.32
N GLU A 128 2.53 21.00 13.28
CA GLU A 128 3.05 21.50 14.54
C GLU A 128 2.27 20.93 15.71
N GLN A 129 2.95 20.84 16.86
CA GLN A 129 2.34 20.34 18.08
C GLN A 129 1.80 21.55 18.85
N ASP A 130 0.55 21.46 19.30
CA ASP A 130 -0.01 22.42 20.25
C ASP A 130 0.54 22.19 21.67
N LEU A 131 0.13 23.05 22.60
CA LEU A 131 0.57 22.99 24.01
C LEU A 131 0.09 21.74 24.74
N ASP A 132 -0.97 21.10 24.25
CA ASP A 132 -1.57 19.88 24.81
C ASP A 132 -0.96 18.61 24.20
N GLY A 133 0.02 18.75 23.30
CA GLY A 133 0.68 17.63 22.63
C GLY A 133 -0.04 17.14 21.38
N GLY A 134 -1.13 17.79 20.97
CA GLY A 134 -1.89 17.48 19.75
C GLY A 134 -1.17 17.95 18.49
N TRP A 135 -1.15 17.13 17.44
CA TRP A 135 -0.59 17.52 16.14
C TRP A 135 -1.67 18.15 15.26
N GLY A 136 -1.38 19.33 14.74
CA GLY A 136 -2.25 20.09 13.84
C GLY A 136 -1.51 20.67 12.63
N PRO A 137 -2.23 21.16 11.61
CA PRO A 137 -1.64 21.91 10.52
C PRO A 137 -0.89 23.13 11.04
N ARG A 138 0.37 23.28 10.64
CA ARG A 138 1.17 24.47 10.95
C ARG A 138 0.50 25.71 10.37
N GLU A 139 0.43 26.79 11.14
CA GLU A 139 0.06 28.09 10.60
C GLU A 139 1.20 28.66 9.73
N ILE A 140 0.95 28.79 8.43
CA ILE A 140 1.89 29.36 7.46
C ILE A 140 1.31 30.67 6.95
N VAL A 141 2.10 31.75 6.99
CA VAL A 141 1.71 33.06 6.45
C VAL A 141 2.64 33.48 5.31
N ASN A 142 2.10 34.14 4.29
CA ASN A 142 2.91 34.70 3.21
C ASN A 142 3.53 36.06 3.60
N SER A 143 4.35 36.64 2.71
CA SER A 143 4.99 37.95 2.93
C SER A 143 4.02 39.13 3.12
N ARG A 144 2.73 38.94 2.84
CA ARG A 144 1.65 39.91 3.04
C ARG A 144 0.84 39.64 4.32
N GLY A 145 1.27 38.69 5.16
CA GLY A 145 0.58 38.30 6.39
C GLY A 145 -0.69 37.46 6.16
N GLN A 146 -0.91 36.94 4.95
CA GLN A 146 -2.08 36.13 4.66
C GLN A 146 -1.81 34.66 5.03
N ARG A 147 -2.72 34.06 5.80
CA ARG A 147 -2.69 32.62 6.12
C ARG A 147 -2.81 31.78 4.86
N LEU A 148 -1.90 30.83 4.71
CA LEU A 148 -1.88 29.83 3.66
C LEU A 148 -2.51 28.55 4.19
N ASP A 149 -3.76 28.30 3.80
CA ASP A 149 -4.49 27.09 4.15
C ASP A 149 -4.07 25.88 3.28
N PHE A 150 -2.77 25.75 3.02
CA PHE A 150 -2.23 24.74 2.12
C PHE A 150 -2.43 23.33 2.68
N MET A 151 -2.23 23.13 3.98
CA MET A 151 -2.24 21.81 4.58
C MET A 151 -3.62 21.23 4.79
N SER A 152 -4.58 22.02 5.27
CA SER A 152 -5.97 21.57 5.40
C SER A 152 -6.48 21.09 4.04
N LYS A 153 -6.26 21.88 2.99
CA LYS A 153 -6.59 21.51 1.60
C LYS A 153 -5.85 20.26 1.12
N THR A 154 -4.59 20.07 1.52
CA THR A 154 -3.81 18.88 1.15
C THR A 154 -4.37 17.63 1.80
N PHE A 155 -4.72 17.68 3.08
CA PHE A 155 -5.30 16.54 3.78
C PHE A 155 -6.73 16.23 3.36
N ASP A 156 -7.50 17.25 2.96
CA ASP A 156 -8.81 17.05 2.32
C ASP A 156 -8.67 16.34 0.97
N LYS A 157 -7.62 16.67 0.20
CA LYS A 157 -7.29 15.94 -1.03
C LYS A 157 -6.87 14.49 -0.75
N PHE A 158 -6.09 14.23 0.29
CA PHE A 158 -5.75 12.85 0.67
C PHE A 158 -7.00 12.04 1.00
N THR A 159 -7.89 12.61 1.80
CA THR A 159 -9.17 11.98 2.14
C THR A 159 -9.99 11.70 0.88
N SER A 160 -10.15 12.69 0.00
CA SER A 160 -10.94 12.56 -1.22
C SER A 160 -10.36 11.52 -2.19
N GLN A 161 -9.02 11.44 -2.26
CA GLN A 161 -8.33 10.44 -3.07
C GLN A 161 -8.52 9.03 -2.49
N ALA A 162 -8.33 8.86 -1.18
CA ALA A 162 -8.50 7.56 -0.51
C ALA A 162 -9.94 7.04 -0.62
N ASP A 163 -10.94 7.91 -0.44
CA ASP A 163 -12.36 7.56 -0.64
C ASP A 163 -12.64 7.12 -2.08
N ARG A 164 -12.15 7.86 -3.08
CA ARG A 164 -12.30 7.50 -4.50
C ARG A 164 -11.62 6.17 -4.82
N GLN A 165 -10.41 5.95 -4.31
CA GLN A 165 -9.67 4.70 -4.48
C GLN A 165 -10.42 3.53 -3.83
N HIS A 166 -10.92 3.71 -2.60
CA HIS A 166 -11.67 2.68 -1.89
C HIS A 166 -12.94 2.28 -2.64
N LYS A 167 -13.76 3.26 -3.06
CA LYS A 167 -14.98 3.00 -3.85
C LYS A 167 -14.68 2.26 -5.16
N THR A 168 -13.50 2.49 -5.73
CA THR A 168 -13.08 1.81 -6.96
C THR A 168 -12.79 0.33 -6.73
N ILE A 169 -12.28 -0.07 -5.57
CA ILE A 169 -11.99 -1.48 -5.28
C ILE A 169 -13.18 -2.23 -4.68
N GLU A 170 -14.02 -1.57 -3.86
CA GLU A 170 -15.17 -2.17 -3.17
C GLU A 170 -16.21 -2.75 -4.15
N SER A 171 -16.30 -2.17 -5.35
CA SER A 171 -17.24 -2.60 -6.39
C SER A 171 -16.85 -3.89 -7.14
N ASN A 172 -15.76 -4.56 -6.74
CA ASN A 172 -15.22 -5.75 -7.42
C ASN A 172 -15.18 -6.97 -6.50
N MET A 173 -15.30 -8.17 -7.08
CA MET A 173 -15.30 -9.46 -6.36
C MET A 173 -14.28 -10.44 -6.98
N PRO A 174 -13.33 -11.02 -6.19
CA PRO A 174 -13.03 -10.64 -4.80
C PRO A 174 -12.49 -9.20 -4.73
N PRO A 175 -12.77 -8.47 -3.64
CA PRO A 175 -12.29 -7.10 -3.51
C PRO A 175 -10.76 -7.11 -3.39
N ALA A 176 -10.12 -6.25 -4.16
CA ALA A 176 -8.72 -5.92 -3.92
C ALA A 176 -8.58 -5.13 -2.62
N SER A 177 -7.38 -5.11 -2.06
CA SER A 177 -7.04 -4.29 -0.89
C SER A 177 -6.50 -2.92 -1.29
N LEU A 178 -6.62 -1.94 -0.40
CA LEU A 178 -5.98 -0.62 -0.51
C LEU A 178 -5.18 -0.35 0.75
N ILE A 179 -3.92 0.08 0.62
CA ILE A 179 -3.09 0.51 1.76
C ILE A 179 -2.40 1.83 1.43
N TRP A 180 -2.43 2.76 2.38
CA TRP A 180 -1.71 4.03 2.31
C TRP A 180 -0.46 3.98 3.17
N TYR A 181 0.70 4.17 2.56
CA TYR A 181 2.00 4.22 3.22
C TYR A 181 2.48 5.64 3.41
N PHE A 182 3.09 5.89 4.56
CA PHE A 182 3.64 7.20 4.93
C PHE A 182 5.06 7.04 5.43
N SER A 183 5.96 7.93 4.99
CA SER A 183 7.37 7.89 5.42
C SER A 183 7.59 8.40 6.84
N ASP A 184 6.66 9.19 7.35
CA ASP A 184 6.72 9.83 8.66
C ASP A 184 5.55 9.39 9.55
N GLU A 185 5.86 8.99 10.78
CA GLU A 185 4.88 8.44 11.71
C GLU A 185 3.85 9.47 12.19
N VAL A 186 4.28 10.72 12.41
CA VAL A 186 3.38 11.80 12.87
C VAL A 186 2.37 12.13 11.77
N VAL A 187 2.84 12.21 10.52
CA VAL A 187 1.96 12.44 9.36
C VAL A 187 1.00 11.27 9.18
N ARG A 188 1.48 10.03 9.28
CA ARG A 188 0.65 8.82 9.25
C ARG A 188 -0.46 8.88 10.30
N ASN A 189 -0.12 9.21 11.54
CA ASN A 189 -1.09 9.31 12.64
C ASN A 189 -2.14 10.40 12.39
N TYR A 190 -1.70 11.57 11.94
CA TYR A 190 -2.58 12.68 11.62
C TYR A 190 -3.57 12.32 10.50
N VAL A 191 -3.07 11.76 9.39
CA VAL A 191 -3.91 11.40 8.24
C VAL A 191 -4.83 10.23 8.55
N ARG A 192 -4.35 9.22 9.28
CA ARG A 192 -5.20 8.12 9.78
C ARG A 192 -6.39 8.66 10.58
N ARG A 193 -6.14 9.61 11.49
CA ARG A 193 -7.22 10.22 12.27
C ARG A 193 -8.21 10.97 11.38
N ALA A 194 -7.72 11.67 10.35
CA ALA A 194 -8.58 12.35 9.39
C ALA A 194 -9.44 11.36 8.56
N PHE A 195 -8.89 10.20 8.18
CA PHE A 195 -9.62 9.15 7.49
C PHE A 195 -10.72 8.56 8.39
N GLU A 196 -10.40 8.24 9.65
CA GLU A 196 -11.37 7.75 10.64
C GLU A 196 -12.53 8.72 10.87
N LEU A 197 -12.23 10.01 11.05
CA LEU A 197 -13.25 11.04 11.25
C LEU A 197 -14.19 11.20 10.05
N ARG A 198 -13.74 10.81 8.85
CA ARG A 198 -14.50 10.91 7.61
C ARG A 198 -15.04 9.56 7.11
N GLY A 199 -14.83 8.49 7.88
CA GLY A 199 -15.30 7.15 7.53
C GLY A 199 -14.63 6.58 6.29
N VAL A 200 -13.37 6.93 6.01
CA VAL A 200 -12.61 6.40 4.87
C VAL A 200 -11.89 5.10 5.29
N PRO A 201 -12.28 3.92 4.76
CA PRO A 201 -11.75 2.63 5.19
C PRO A 201 -10.45 2.27 4.45
N ALA A 202 -9.41 3.07 4.64
CA ALA A 202 -8.07 2.84 4.08
C ALA A 202 -7.03 2.74 5.22
N PRO A 203 -6.44 1.54 5.45
CA PRO A 203 -5.32 1.38 6.37
C PRO A 203 -4.18 2.35 6.06
N CYS A 204 -3.64 2.97 7.11
CA CYS A 204 -2.49 3.87 7.04
C CYS A 204 -1.31 3.24 7.77
N ILE A 205 -0.23 2.92 7.06
CA ILE A 205 0.97 2.26 7.59
C ILE A 205 2.15 3.23 7.54
N HIS A 206 2.96 3.24 8.61
CA HIS A 206 4.24 3.92 8.60
C HIS A 206 5.30 2.94 8.11
N GLU A 207 5.98 3.31 7.03
CA GLU A 207 7.13 2.58 6.50
C GLU A 207 8.27 3.59 6.34
N PRO A 208 9.36 3.49 7.13
CA PRO A 208 10.42 4.50 7.18
C PRO A 208 11.18 4.61 5.85
N PHE A 209 11.89 5.72 5.64
CA PHE A 209 12.68 5.98 4.43
C PHE A 209 14.05 6.57 4.74
#